data_AF-A0AAU8G5N4-F1
#
_entry.id   AF-A0AAU8G5N4-F1
#
_cell.length_a   1.000
_cell.length_b   1.000
_cell.length_c   1.000
_cell.angle_alpha   90.00
_cell.angle_beta   90.00
_cell.angle_gamma   90.00
#
_symmetry.space_group_name_H-M   'P 1'
#
loop_
_entity.id
_entity.type
_entity.pdbx_description
1 polymer ?
#
loop_
_entity_poly.entity_id
_entity_poly.type
_entity_poly.pdbx_seq_one_letter_code
_entity_poly.pdbx_strand_id
1 'polypeptide(L)'
;MPLVHTPATRTARPLRRRLRTLLAALTTVGLLLTGLGTASATDAPAPDAAGWFTSWAQSQQRVSTKNFANQSMRMVTRLSQGGDAVRIRLQNQFGVGPVVIDQTSLALSAGGPAIVAGTDRVLTFGGAESVTIPVGGEVWSDPTSIATDDLDEVAVTFYLARPTVTSLHDRAGRNNYGAPTGSGNLNAEVSGASFTENLPWTYFVSAVDVYDADVAGTIVAYGSSVVDGVGSENCGPGCDAFGQDRRWTDDLARRVAAELPPSRQVAIVNEGISGTTSSPACGGGGNDGVSRLERDVLALHGVTGVIFYYGTNDLANGCTDATILASYEQIFERLRAEGIKVFVTPITPRPGYTALQNQYRRAVNDVVRAGGDCSGTCDGVLDFDAVLRDPANPDSIYPPYDTGDGVHANVAGQQAIADSIPLDLLVGDRPSVATNVRLRCLAGTPYVAVRVANTDDVALDVDVETAYGSRSFTGVAPGSSAYQSFAVRTAPSGGVVTVTARTAGGGGAERVEQVEHAAPAC
;
A
#
# COMPACT_ATOMS: atom_id res chain seq x y z
N MET A 1 -39.56 43.81 -28.91
CA MET A 1 -40.61 44.86 -29.01
C MET A 1 -41.95 44.25 -28.61
N PRO A 2 -42.76 44.96 -27.81
CA PRO A 2 -42.81 44.71 -26.35
C PRO A 2 -44.28 44.65 -25.82
N LEU A 3 -44.58 44.25 -24.57
CA LEU A 3 -44.77 45.07 -23.35
C LEU A 3 -45.56 44.17 -22.37
N VAL A 4 -45.13 43.84 -21.14
CA VAL A 4 -45.25 44.58 -19.87
C VAL A 4 -46.66 45.13 -19.58
N HIS A 5 -47.33 44.65 -18.51
CA HIS A 5 -47.90 45.50 -17.44
C HIS A 5 -48.48 44.68 -16.26
N THR A 6 -47.92 44.90 -15.07
CA THR A 6 -48.59 44.77 -13.77
C THR A 6 -49.60 45.91 -13.54
N PRO A 7 -50.48 45.79 -12.54
CA PRO A 7 -50.49 46.85 -11.52
C PRO A 7 -50.57 46.33 -10.07
N ALA A 8 -49.94 47.07 -9.18
CA ALA A 8 -50.13 47.04 -7.75
C ALA A 8 -50.80 48.35 -7.32
N THR A 9 -51.66 48.34 -6.29
CA THR A 9 -51.95 49.54 -5.49
C THR A 9 -52.13 49.19 -4.01
N ARG A 10 -51.33 49.89 -3.20
CA ARG A 10 -51.35 50.01 -1.73
C ARG A 10 -52.28 51.16 -1.30
N THR A 11 -52.76 51.11 -0.07
CA THR A 11 -53.10 52.27 0.77
C THR A 11 -52.58 51.99 2.20
N ALA A 12 -51.49 52.63 2.66
CA ALA A 12 -51.38 53.94 3.35
C ALA A 12 -51.78 53.87 4.85
N ARG A 13 -50.81 53.77 5.80
CA ARG A 13 -50.10 54.83 6.59
C ARG A 13 -50.98 55.49 7.70
N PRO A 14 -50.43 55.89 8.88
CA PRO A 14 -49.36 56.90 8.96
C PRO A 14 -48.30 56.80 10.09
N LEU A 15 -47.23 57.58 9.87
CA LEU A 15 -46.13 57.94 10.79
C LEU A 15 -46.52 59.08 11.75
N ARG A 16 -45.91 59.13 12.96
CA ARG A 16 -45.38 60.34 13.67
C ARG A 16 -44.30 59.88 14.68
N ARG A 17 -42.98 60.10 14.51
CA ARG A 17 -42.09 61.28 14.73
C ARG A 17 -41.72 61.63 16.20
N ARG A 18 -40.40 61.50 16.49
CA ARG A 18 -39.48 62.32 17.34
C ARG A 18 -39.59 62.20 18.87
N LEU A 19 -38.56 62.41 19.71
CA LEU A 19 -37.07 62.39 19.70
C LEU A 19 -36.65 62.79 21.16
N ARG A 20 -35.57 62.19 21.69
CA ARG A 20 -34.68 62.61 22.82
C ARG A 20 -35.10 62.39 24.28
N THR A 21 -34.28 61.59 24.98
CA THR A 21 -33.44 62.05 26.12
C THR A 21 -32.28 61.09 26.38
N LEU A 22 -31.10 61.66 26.66
CA LEU A 22 -29.85 61.02 27.07
C LEU A 22 -29.89 60.64 28.57
N LEU A 23 -29.20 59.56 28.98
CA LEU A 23 -27.88 59.60 29.66
C LEU A 23 -27.65 58.35 30.57
N ALA A 24 -26.53 57.67 30.31
CA ALA A 24 -25.62 56.93 31.20
C ALA A 24 -26.16 55.89 32.23
N ALA A 25 -25.68 54.64 32.08
CA ALA A 25 -24.91 53.97 33.14
C ALA A 25 -24.07 52.83 32.55
N LEU A 26 -22.77 52.85 32.83
CA LEU A 26 -21.79 51.83 32.50
C LEU A 26 -22.12 50.48 33.17
N THR A 27 -22.04 49.39 32.42
CA THR A 27 -21.66 48.07 32.96
C THR A 27 -20.87 47.27 31.91
N THR A 28 -19.56 47.18 32.15
CA THR A 28 -18.65 46.04 31.85
C THR A 28 -18.89 45.21 30.58
N VAL A 29 -18.09 45.48 29.55
CA VAL A 29 -17.79 44.52 28.47
C VAL A 29 -16.83 43.48 29.04
N GLY A 30 -17.38 42.34 29.47
CA GLY A 30 -16.63 41.10 29.69
C GLY A 30 -16.56 40.34 28.36
N LEU A 31 -15.38 40.37 27.74
CA LEU A 31 -15.09 39.64 26.52
C LEU A 31 -15.02 38.13 26.84
N LEU A 32 -16.13 37.41 26.69
CA LEU A 32 -16.14 35.94 26.69
C LEU A 32 -15.83 35.45 25.28
N LEU A 33 -14.54 35.44 24.93
CA LEU A 33 -14.00 34.41 24.05
C LEU A 33 -13.74 33.19 24.91
N THR A 34 -14.38 32.04 24.62
CA THR A 34 -13.81 30.69 24.71
C THR A 34 -14.90 29.63 24.52
N GLY A 35 -14.63 28.64 23.67
CA GLY A 35 -15.42 27.41 23.61
C GLY A 35 -16.01 27.02 22.26
N LEU A 36 -15.45 27.47 21.12
CA LEU A 36 -15.60 26.71 19.88
C LEU A 36 -14.77 25.44 20.05
N GLY A 37 -15.42 24.30 20.23
CA GLY A 37 -14.78 23.00 20.20
C GLY A 37 -14.08 22.85 18.85
N THR A 38 -12.77 23.03 18.86
CA THR A 38 -11.91 22.60 17.77
C THR A 38 -12.15 21.10 17.63
N ALA A 39 -12.69 20.70 16.48
CA ALA A 39 -12.53 19.34 16.00
C ALA A 39 -11.04 19.04 16.14
N SER A 40 -10.70 18.10 17.02
CA SER A 40 -9.34 17.61 17.11
C SER A 40 -8.95 17.21 15.70
N ALA A 41 -7.84 17.78 15.24
CA ALA A 41 -7.14 17.26 14.09
C ALA A 41 -7.08 15.75 14.26
N THR A 42 -7.40 15.03 13.19
CA THR A 42 -7.04 13.63 13.05
C THR A 42 -5.59 13.52 13.49
N ASP A 43 -5.34 12.85 14.62
CA ASP A 43 -3.99 12.43 14.95
C ASP A 43 -3.52 11.67 13.71
N ALA A 44 -2.52 12.23 13.03
CA ALA A 44 -1.72 11.44 12.13
C ALA A 44 -1.27 10.23 12.95
N PRO A 45 -1.28 9.01 12.38
CA PRO A 45 -0.80 7.85 13.12
C PRO A 45 0.54 8.22 13.74
N ALA A 46 0.67 7.95 15.05
CA ALA A 46 1.98 7.94 15.68
C ALA A 46 2.93 7.11 14.80
N PRO A 47 4.23 7.41 14.73
CA PRO A 47 5.18 6.60 13.99
C PRO A 47 5.25 5.21 14.67
N ASP A 48 4.29 4.35 14.33
CA ASP A 48 4.12 3.06 14.96
C ASP A 48 5.03 2.07 14.24
N ALA A 49 6.19 1.95 14.90
CA ALA A 49 6.93 0.73 15.15
C ALA A 49 7.49 0.00 13.92
N ALA A 50 8.81 0.03 13.83
CA ALA A 50 9.62 -0.91 13.06
C ALA A 50 8.98 -2.31 13.08
N GLY A 51 8.72 -2.86 11.88
CA GLY A 51 8.17 -4.20 11.67
C GLY A 51 6.75 -4.26 11.09
N TRP A 52 5.96 -3.18 11.08
CA TRP A 52 4.69 -3.16 10.34
C TRP A 52 4.88 -2.86 8.85
N PHE A 53 4.28 -3.68 8.00
CA PHE A 53 4.25 -3.47 6.55
C PHE A 53 2.90 -3.93 5.98
N THR A 54 2.48 -3.35 4.86
CA THR A 54 1.27 -3.78 4.16
C THR A 54 1.55 -5.05 3.36
N SER A 55 0.93 -6.16 3.74
CA SER A 55 1.11 -7.47 3.10
C SER A 55 0.10 -7.73 1.97
N TRP A 56 -1.06 -7.08 2.04
CA TRP A 56 -2.05 -7.08 0.97
C TRP A 56 -2.77 -5.74 0.91
N ALA A 57 -3.09 -5.27 -0.28
CA ALA A 57 -3.95 -4.11 -0.48
C ALA A 57 -4.75 -4.22 -1.78
N GLN A 58 -5.84 -3.46 -1.84
CA GLN A 58 -6.65 -3.28 -3.05
C GLN A 58 -7.43 -1.96 -2.99
N SER A 59 -7.19 -1.09 -3.97
CA SER A 59 -7.79 0.25 -4.00
C SER A 59 -9.31 0.19 -4.11
N GLN A 60 -10.03 0.96 -3.30
CA GLN A 60 -11.45 1.21 -3.57
C GLN A 60 -11.60 2.08 -4.82
N GLN A 61 -12.67 1.87 -5.59
CA GLN A 61 -12.85 2.61 -6.86
C GLN A 61 -14.22 3.25 -7.06
N ARG A 62 -15.31 2.72 -6.48
CA ARG A 62 -16.66 3.28 -6.68
C ARG A 62 -17.66 2.85 -5.61
N VAL A 63 -18.83 3.49 -5.64
CA VAL A 63 -19.98 3.12 -4.81
C VAL A 63 -20.59 1.79 -5.25
N SER A 64 -21.05 1.01 -4.27
CA SER A 64 -21.76 -0.25 -4.45
C SER A 64 -23.16 -0.06 -4.96
N THR A 65 -23.53 -0.88 -5.93
CA THR A 65 -24.92 -1.04 -6.36
C THR A 65 -25.71 -1.97 -5.43
N LYS A 66 -25.01 -2.77 -4.61
CA LYS A 66 -25.62 -3.63 -3.59
C LYS A 66 -25.75 -2.87 -2.27
N ASN A 67 -26.94 -2.94 -1.68
CA ASN A 67 -27.22 -2.48 -0.33
C ASN A 67 -27.13 -3.68 0.62
N PHE A 68 -26.43 -3.52 1.74
CA PHE A 68 -26.29 -4.56 2.75
C PHE A 68 -27.06 -4.18 4.01
N ALA A 69 -27.78 -5.12 4.63
CA ALA A 69 -28.53 -4.87 5.85
C ALA A 69 -28.66 -6.13 6.70
N ASN A 70 -28.46 -6.00 8.01
CA ASN A 70 -28.60 -7.07 9.00
C ASN A 70 -27.97 -8.41 8.54
N GLN A 71 -26.71 -8.38 8.11
CA GLN A 71 -26.02 -9.56 7.58
C GLN A 71 -24.50 -9.46 7.73
N SER A 72 -23.86 -10.62 7.77
CA SER A 72 -22.40 -10.75 7.73
C SER A 72 -21.89 -10.97 6.31
N MET A 73 -20.71 -10.43 6.04
CA MET A 73 -19.95 -10.62 4.80
C MET A 73 -18.54 -11.06 5.15
N ARG A 74 -17.92 -11.88 4.31
CA ARG A 74 -16.60 -12.46 4.49
C ARG A 74 -15.76 -12.20 3.24
N MET A 75 -14.76 -11.34 3.37
CA MET A 75 -13.80 -11.02 2.33
C MET A 75 -12.58 -11.91 2.51
N VAL A 76 -12.24 -12.71 1.51
CA VAL A 76 -11.06 -13.58 1.51
C VAL A 76 -9.97 -12.87 0.74
N THR A 77 -8.77 -12.84 1.29
CA THR A 77 -7.59 -12.30 0.60
C THR A 77 -6.35 -13.14 0.89
N ARG A 78 -5.41 -13.15 -0.05
CA ARG A 78 -4.10 -13.80 0.09
C ARG A 78 -3.06 -12.75 0.46
N LEU A 79 -2.35 -13.00 1.56
CA LEU A 79 -1.21 -12.18 2.00
C LEU A 79 -0.03 -12.38 1.05
N SER A 80 0.82 -11.37 0.88
CA SER A 80 2.10 -11.57 0.21
C SER A 80 3.12 -12.20 1.13
N GLN A 81 3.19 -11.73 2.38
CA GLN A 81 4.13 -12.16 3.42
C GLN A 81 3.41 -12.34 4.76
N GLY A 82 3.86 -13.30 5.54
CA GLY A 82 3.35 -13.66 6.86
C GLY A 82 3.97 -12.84 8.00
N GLY A 83 3.68 -13.24 9.25
CA GLY A 83 4.12 -12.56 10.46
C GLY A 83 3.31 -12.93 11.71
N ASP A 84 3.53 -12.20 12.80
CA ASP A 84 3.05 -12.54 14.15
C ASP A 84 1.78 -11.80 14.59
N ALA A 85 1.45 -10.70 13.90
CA ALA A 85 0.25 -9.91 14.16
C ALA A 85 -0.26 -9.27 12.88
N VAL A 86 -1.56 -8.96 12.88
CA VAL A 86 -2.23 -8.30 11.77
C VAL A 86 -3.02 -7.09 12.24
N ARG A 87 -3.24 -6.15 11.32
CA ARG A 87 -4.29 -5.13 11.42
C ARG A 87 -4.83 -4.85 10.02
N ILE A 88 -6.06 -4.38 9.93
CA ILE A 88 -6.72 -4.15 8.64
C ILE A 88 -7.16 -2.71 8.47
N ARG A 89 -7.18 -2.24 7.22
CA ARG A 89 -7.77 -0.94 6.86
C ARG A 89 -9.14 -1.14 6.26
N LEU A 90 -10.14 -0.52 6.87
CA LEU A 90 -11.50 -0.42 6.35
C LEU A 90 -11.75 0.98 5.79
N GLN A 91 -12.30 1.06 4.58
CA GLN A 91 -12.53 2.31 3.85
C GLN A 91 -14.00 2.50 3.48
N ASN A 92 -14.46 3.74 3.59
CA ASN A 92 -15.76 4.23 3.08
C ASN A 92 -15.54 5.37 2.08
N GLN A 93 -14.59 5.19 1.17
CA GLN A 93 -14.09 6.22 0.25
C GLN A 93 -15.16 6.85 -0.65
N PHE A 94 -16.04 6.02 -1.22
CA PHE A 94 -17.09 6.38 -2.19
C PHE A 94 -18.50 6.15 -1.65
N GLY A 95 -18.66 5.84 -0.36
CA GLY A 95 -19.99 5.67 0.22
C GLY A 95 -20.81 6.95 0.15
N VAL A 96 -22.12 6.80 0.33
CA VAL A 96 -23.09 7.92 0.26
C VAL A 96 -23.55 8.39 1.65
N GLY A 97 -23.02 7.79 2.71
CA GLY A 97 -23.25 8.17 4.11
C GLY A 97 -22.24 7.50 5.05
N PRO A 98 -22.17 7.91 6.33
CA PRO A 98 -21.36 7.22 7.32
C PRO A 98 -21.80 5.76 7.43
N VAL A 99 -20.82 4.85 7.42
CA VAL A 99 -21.08 3.42 7.62
C VAL A 99 -20.70 3.05 9.04
N VAL A 100 -21.53 2.22 9.67
CA VAL A 100 -21.15 1.62 10.93
C VAL A 100 -21.01 0.12 10.75
N ILE A 101 -19.84 -0.37 11.11
CA ILE A 101 -19.52 -1.79 11.15
C ILE A 101 -19.68 -2.21 12.60
N ASP A 102 -20.60 -3.14 12.85
CA ASP A 102 -21.04 -3.48 14.20
C ASP A 102 -20.09 -4.48 14.87
N GLN A 103 -19.44 -5.35 14.08
CA GLN A 103 -18.34 -6.20 14.55
C GLN A 103 -17.49 -6.65 13.35
N THR A 104 -16.17 -6.71 13.54
CA THR A 104 -15.24 -7.29 12.56
C THR A 104 -14.42 -8.41 13.22
N SER A 105 -14.08 -9.43 12.44
CA SER A 105 -13.19 -10.52 12.84
C SER A 105 -12.29 -10.92 11.67
N LEU A 106 -11.15 -11.50 11.98
CA LEU A 106 -10.23 -12.09 11.01
C LEU A 106 -9.89 -13.52 11.45
N ALA A 107 -9.75 -14.43 10.48
CA ALA A 107 -9.31 -15.81 10.70
C ALA A 107 -8.45 -16.27 9.51
N LEU A 108 -7.71 -17.37 9.66
CA LEU A 108 -7.15 -18.07 8.51
C LEU A 108 -8.29 -18.70 7.69
N SER A 109 -8.22 -18.59 6.38
CA SER A 109 -9.16 -19.20 5.44
C SER A 109 -8.95 -20.71 5.40
N ALA A 110 -10.03 -21.49 5.45
CA ALA A 110 -10.00 -22.93 5.17
C ALA A 110 -10.38 -23.23 3.71
N GLY A 111 -10.45 -22.21 2.87
CA GLY A 111 -10.99 -22.27 1.51
C GLY A 111 -12.51 -22.10 1.47
N GLY A 112 -13.00 -21.56 0.37
CA GLY A 112 -14.43 -21.23 0.26
C GLY A 112 -14.85 -20.17 1.30
N PRO A 113 -16.08 -20.24 1.83
CA PRO A 113 -16.51 -19.39 2.92
C PRO A 113 -16.02 -19.88 4.29
N ALA A 114 -15.34 -21.02 4.40
CA ALA A 114 -14.95 -21.60 5.68
C ALA A 114 -13.68 -20.96 6.24
N ILE A 115 -13.53 -21.01 7.57
CA ILE A 115 -12.32 -20.56 8.27
C ILE A 115 -11.70 -21.70 9.06
N VAL A 116 -10.40 -21.60 9.37
CA VAL A 116 -9.70 -22.58 10.20
C VAL A 116 -10.15 -22.41 11.65
N ALA A 117 -10.69 -23.48 12.25
CA ALA A 117 -11.22 -23.46 13.60
C ALA A 117 -10.18 -22.99 14.64
N GLY A 118 -10.54 -22.05 15.50
CA GLY A 118 -9.68 -21.52 16.58
C GLY A 118 -8.73 -20.40 16.15
N THR A 119 -8.75 -20.01 14.86
CA THR A 119 -7.95 -18.90 14.35
C THR A 119 -8.72 -17.57 14.33
N ASP A 120 -10.03 -17.59 14.58
CA ASP A 120 -10.84 -16.39 14.59
C ASP A 120 -10.45 -15.44 15.73
N ARG A 121 -10.28 -14.17 15.38
CA ARG A 121 -9.99 -13.07 16.29
C ARG A 121 -10.99 -11.96 16.02
N VAL A 122 -11.66 -11.50 17.06
CA VAL A 122 -12.45 -10.26 17.00
C VAL A 122 -11.47 -9.10 16.91
N LEU A 123 -11.70 -8.20 15.95
CA LEU A 123 -10.90 -7.00 15.77
C LEU A 123 -11.55 -5.83 16.51
N THR A 124 -10.72 -4.95 17.06
CA THR A 124 -11.16 -3.72 17.71
C THR A 124 -10.62 -2.49 16.97
N PHE A 125 -11.23 -1.34 17.23
CA PHE A 125 -10.86 -0.04 16.66
C PHE A 125 -10.83 0.98 17.81
N GLY A 126 -9.64 1.35 18.28
CA GLY A 126 -9.50 2.15 19.50
C GLY A 126 -10.08 1.45 20.74
N GLY A 127 -9.98 0.11 20.79
CA GLY A 127 -10.50 -0.74 21.85
C GLY A 127 -11.99 -1.10 21.74
N ALA A 128 -12.72 -0.59 20.74
CA ALA A 128 -14.14 -0.89 20.53
C ALA A 128 -14.36 -1.91 19.40
N GLU A 129 -15.30 -2.84 19.55
CA GLU A 129 -15.64 -3.83 18.50
C GLU A 129 -16.44 -3.22 17.33
N SER A 130 -17.12 -2.10 17.56
CA SER A 130 -17.87 -1.37 16.53
C SER A 130 -17.16 -0.07 16.16
N VAL A 131 -17.21 0.28 14.87
CA VAL A 131 -16.58 1.49 14.34
C VAL A 131 -17.50 2.19 13.34
N THR A 132 -17.51 3.52 13.37
CA THR A 132 -18.19 4.36 12.39
C THR A 132 -17.18 5.02 11.46
N ILE A 133 -17.32 4.80 10.15
CA ILE A 133 -16.44 5.33 9.12
C ILE A 133 -17.20 6.41 8.33
N PRO A 134 -16.78 7.69 8.37
CA PRO A 134 -17.43 8.75 7.61
C PRO A 134 -17.26 8.55 6.10
N VAL A 135 -18.04 9.27 5.29
CA VAL A 135 -17.83 9.29 3.82
C VAL A 135 -16.44 9.84 3.52
N GLY A 136 -15.71 9.18 2.63
CA GLY A 136 -14.32 9.52 2.32
C GLY A 136 -13.32 9.16 3.43
N GLY A 137 -13.79 8.48 4.49
CA GLY A 137 -12.97 8.11 5.64
C GLY A 137 -12.43 6.69 5.57
N GLU A 138 -11.46 6.45 6.43
CA GLU A 138 -10.85 5.14 6.65
C GLU A 138 -10.53 4.94 8.13
N VAL A 139 -10.31 3.69 8.52
CA VAL A 139 -9.87 3.34 9.87
C VAL A 139 -9.03 2.07 9.85
N TRP A 140 -7.99 2.05 10.67
CA TRP A 140 -7.20 0.86 10.95
C TRP A 140 -7.71 0.17 12.21
N SER A 141 -7.77 -1.16 12.21
CA SER A 141 -7.99 -1.91 13.44
C SER A 141 -6.79 -1.79 14.38
N ASP A 142 -7.01 -2.04 15.67
CA ASP A 142 -5.93 -2.25 16.61
C ASP A 142 -5.13 -3.52 16.23
N PRO A 143 -3.83 -3.60 16.58
CA PRO A 143 -3.03 -4.80 16.40
C PRO A 143 -3.66 -6.05 17.01
N THR A 144 -3.71 -7.14 16.26
CA THR A 144 -4.27 -8.42 16.69
C THR A 144 -3.26 -9.54 16.48
N SER A 145 -2.88 -10.24 17.56
CA SER A 145 -1.96 -11.37 17.48
C SER A 145 -2.60 -12.59 16.80
N ILE A 146 -2.00 -12.98 15.68
CA ILE A 146 -2.33 -14.18 14.91
C ILE A 146 -1.10 -14.47 14.04
N ALA A 147 -0.60 -15.70 14.13
CA ALA A 147 0.49 -16.14 13.27
C ALA A 147 -0.07 -16.46 11.88
N THR A 148 0.59 -15.94 10.85
CA THR A 148 0.31 -16.19 9.44
C THR A 148 1.61 -16.53 8.73
N ASP A 149 1.58 -17.49 7.82
CA ASP A 149 2.71 -17.79 6.95
C ASP A 149 2.65 -16.95 5.65
N ASP A 150 3.76 -16.92 4.90
CA ASP A 150 3.77 -16.32 3.56
C ASP A 150 2.71 -16.97 2.68
N LEU A 151 1.99 -16.13 1.91
CA LEU A 151 0.95 -16.57 0.98
C LEU A 151 -0.29 -17.20 1.64
N ASP A 152 -0.42 -17.12 2.97
CA ASP A 152 -1.64 -17.52 3.66
C ASP A 152 -2.83 -16.70 3.18
N GLU A 153 -4.00 -17.34 3.22
CA GLU A 153 -5.27 -16.68 2.98
C GLU A 153 -5.94 -16.33 4.29
N VAL A 154 -6.36 -15.07 4.43
CA VAL A 154 -7.13 -14.58 5.58
C VAL A 154 -8.55 -14.26 5.17
N ALA A 155 -9.49 -14.52 6.06
CA ALA A 155 -10.91 -14.24 5.90
C ALA A 155 -11.34 -13.15 6.88
N VAL A 156 -11.60 -11.95 6.36
CA VAL A 156 -12.12 -10.82 7.14
C VAL A 156 -13.64 -10.88 7.11
N THR A 157 -14.26 -11.13 8.26
CA THR A 157 -15.72 -11.18 8.40
C THR A 157 -16.22 -9.96 9.14
N PHE A 158 -17.16 -9.22 8.56
CA PHE A 158 -17.79 -8.07 9.21
C PHE A 158 -19.32 -8.18 9.18
N TYR A 159 -19.94 -7.69 10.24
CA TYR A 159 -21.38 -7.65 10.42
C TYR A 159 -21.89 -6.21 10.32
N LEU A 160 -22.95 -6.04 9.52
CA LEU A 160 -23.65 -4.78 9.33
C LEU A 160 -25.09 -4.94 9.84
N ALA A 161 -25.42 -4.37 10.99
CA ALA A 161 -26.78 -4.38 11.52
C ALA A 161 -27.70 -3.43 10.75
N ARG A 162 -27.13 -2.34 10.21
CA ARG A 162 -27.86 -1.26 9.55
C ARG A 162 -27.75 -1.33 8.02
N PRO A 163 -28.81 -0.90 7.29
CA PRO A 163 -28.73 -0.68 5.86
C PRO A 163 -27.55 0.20 5.46
N THR A 164 -26.75 -0.27 4.52
CA THR A 164 -25.44 0.29 4.18
C THR A 164 -25.18 0.16 2.68
N VAL A 165 -24.87 1.30 2.06
CA VAL A 165 -24.29 1.38 0.72
C VAL A 165 -22.84 1.82 0.87
N THR A 166 -21.92 0.96 0.45
CA THR A 166 -20.47 1.11 0.70
C THR A 166 -19.67 1.34 -0.57
N SER A 167 -18.37 1.52 -0.41
CA SER A 167 -17.37 1.45 -1.48
C SER A 167 -17.07 0.01 -1.87
N LEU A 168 -16.56 -0.19 -3.08
CA LEU A 168 -16.03 -1.47 -3.52
C LEU A 168 -14.83 -1.32 -4.44
N HIS A 169 -14.17 -2.47 -4.62
CA HIS A 169 -13.33 -2.80 -5.76
C HIS A 169 -13.99 -3.94 -6.57
N ASP A 170 -14.11 -3.82 -7.89
CA ASP A 170 -14.99 -4.69 -8.70
C ASP A 170 -14.31 -5.93 -9.29
N ARG A 171 -12.99 -6.03 -9.12
CA ARG A 171 -12.21 -7.21 -9.50
C ARG A 171 -11.51 -7.80 -8.27
N ALA A 172 -12.26 -8.56 -7.47
CA ALA A 172 -11.64 -9.29 -6.36
C ALA A 172 -10.63 -10.34 -6.85
N GLY A 173 -10.84 -10.90 -8.06
CA GLY A 173 -10.03 -11.99 -8.62
C GLY A 173 -10.30 -13.35 -7.95
N ARG A 174 -11.29 -13.39 -7.05
CA ARG A 174 -11.71 -14.56 -6.27
C ARG A 174 -13.11 -14.34 -5.70
N ASN A 175 -13.70 -15.39 -5.13
CA ASN A 175 -14.99 -15.30 -4.46
C ASN A 175 -14.84 -14.68 -3.07
N ASN A 176 -15.70 -13.71 -2.77
CA ASN A 176 -16.05 -13.31 -1.41
C ASN A 176 -17.46 -13.81 -1.10
N TYR A 177 -17.87 -13.77 0.17
CA TYR A 177 -19.10 -14.44 0.59
C TYR A 177 -20.00 -13.55 1.44
N GLY A 178 -21.31 -13.66 1.24
CA GLY A 178 -22.33 -12.98 2.02
C GLY A 178 -23.32 -13.97 2.60
N ALA A 179 -23.76 -13.71 3.83
CA ALA A 179 -24.96 -14.35 4.36
C ALA A 179 -26.22 -13.61 3.84
N PRO A 180 -27.37 -14.31 3.73
CA PRO A 180 -28.62 -13.66 3.35
C PRO A 180 -28.98 -12.49 4.28
N THR A 181 -29.65 -11.48 3.71
CA THR A 181 -30.17 -10.34 4.48
C THR A 181 -31.07 -10.84 5.62
N GLY A 182 -30.79 -10.38 6.84
CA GLY A 182 -31.52 -10.79 8.03
C GLY A 182 -30.86 -11.91 8.83
N SER A 183 -29.74 -12.48 8.37
CA SER A 183 -29.04 -13.57 9.05
C SER A 183 -28.35 -13.14 10.35
N GLY A 184 -28.21 -11.84 10.60
CA GLY A 184 -27.55 -11.32 11.80
C GLY A 184 -26.03 -11.50 11.77
N ASN A 185 -25.43 -11.52 12.96
CA ASN A 185 -23.99 -11.63 13.14
C ASN A 185 -23.54 -13.09 13.10
N LEU A 186 -22.72 -13.42 12.10
CA LEU A 186 -22.15 -14.75 11.88
C LEU A 186 -20.60 -14.74 11.88
N ASN A 187 -19.99 -13.75 12.52
CA ASN A 187 -18.54 -13.57 12.54
C ASN A 187 -17.79 -14.83 13.04
N ALA A 188 -18.32 -15.48 14.09
CA ALA A 188 -17.74 -16.69 14.68
C ALA A 188 -18.12 -18.00 13.93
N GLU A 189 -18.84 -17.93 12.80
CA GLU A 189 -19.23 -19.14 12.08
C GLU A 189 -18.05 -19.74 11.31
N VAL A 190 -17.57 -20.89 11.80
CA VAL A 190 -16.42 -21.61 11.25
C VAL A 190 -16.73 -22.23 9.89
N SER A 191 -17.86 -22.92 9.76
CA SER A 191 -18.17 -23.72 8.56
C SER A 191 -18.42 -22.88 7.30
N GLY A 192 -18.83 -21.63 7.46
CA GLY A 192 -19.24 -20.77 6.35
C GLY A 192 -20.55 -21.19 5.65
N ALA A 193 -21.27 -22.19 6.17
CA ALA A 193 -22.47 -22.74 5.55
C ALA A 193 -23.61 -21.72 5.37
N SER A 194 -23.69 -20.72 6.24
CA SER A 194 -24.67 -19.63 6.13
C SER A 194 -24.29 -18.57 5.08
N PHE A 195 -23.04 -18.55 4.61
CA PHE A 195 -22.55 -17.60 3.61
C PHE A 195 -22.83 -18.10 2.20
N THR A 196 -24.11 -18.18 1.84
CA THR A 196 -24.58 -18.78 0.59
C THR A 196 -24.52 -17.85 -0.61
N GLU A 197 -24.28 -16.55 -0.41
CA GLU A 197 -24.20 -15.58 -1.50
C GLU A 197 -22.77 -15.41 -1.98
N ASN A 198 -22.54 -15.52 -3.28
CA ASN A 198 -21.28 -15.09 -3.87
C ASN A 198 -21.23 -13.58 -4.03
N LEU A 199 -20.16 -12.96 -3.56
CA LEU A 199 -19.84 -11.55 -3.68
C LEU A 199 -18.60 -11.42 -4.60
N PRO A 200 -18.76 -11.04 -5.88
CA PRO A 200 -17.64 -11.03 -6.82
C PRO A 200 -16.67 -9.84 -6.63
N TRP A 201 -16.98 -8.96 -5.68
CA TRP A 201 -16.29 -7.69 -5.43
C TRP A 201 -15.73 -7.66 -4.02
N THR A 202 -14.72 -6.83 -3.79
CA THR A 202 -14.16 -6.58 -2.46
C THR A 202 -14.81 -5.35 -1.86
N TYR A 203 -15.31 -5.46 -0.63
CA TYR A 203 -16.02 -4.39 0.07
C TYR A 203 -15.31 -4.02 1.36
N PHE A 204 -15.21 -2.72 1.66
CA PHE A 204 -14.58 -2.12 2.85
C PHE A 204 -13.09 -2.39 3.04
N VAL A 205 -12.68 -3.66 3.05
CA VAL A 205 -11.31 -4.10 3.28
C VAL A 205 -10.46 -3.59 2.13
N SER A 206 -9.49 -2.74 2.46
CA SER A 206 -8.63 -2.04 1.50
C SER A 206 -7.15 -2.35 1.70
N ALA A 207 -6.76 -2.77 2.90
CA ALA A 207 -5.40 -3.21 3.20
C ALA A 207 -5.38 -4.16 4.40
N VAL A 208 -4.38 -5.03 4.43
CA VAL A 208 -3.98 -5.85 5.57
C VAL A 208 -2.50 -5.59 5.83
N ASP A 209 -2.21 -5.04 6.98
CA ASP A 209 -0.84 -4.94 7.50
C ASP A 209 -0.52 -6.17 8.33
N VAL A 210 0.75 -6.56 8.27
CA VAL A 210 1.33 -7.65 9.04
C VAL A 210 2.55 -7.12 9.79
N TYR A 211 2.79 -7.66 10.98
CA TYR A 211 3.97 -7.38 11.77
C TYR A 211 4.99 -8.51 11.63
N ASP A 212 6.14 -8.21 11.05
CA ASP A 212 7.35 -9.03 11.06
C ASP A 212 8.57 -8.09 10.97
N ALA A 213 9.49 -8.20 11.92
CA ALA A 213 10.68 -7.38 11.96
C ALA A 213 11.73 -7.76 10.90
N ASP A 214 11.65 -8.96 10.34
CA ASP A 214 12.60 -9.49 9.36
C ASP A 214 12.20 -9.16 7.90
N VAL A 215 10.93 -8.77 7.66
CA VAL A 215 10.46 -8.34 6.34
C VAL A 215 10.89 -6.89 6.08
N ALA A 216 11.57 -6.66 4.95
CA ALA A 216 12.23 -5.39 4.66
C ALA A 216 11.27 -4.24 4.32
N GLY A 217 9.99 -4.55 4.05
CA GLY A 217 8.91 -3.62 3.74
C GLY A 217 8.02 -4.10 2.61
N THR A 218 7.36 -3.16 1.94
CA THR A 218 6.36 -3.39 0.89
C THR A 218 6.78 -2.73 -0.43
N ILE A 219 6.62 -3.46 -1.52
CA ILE A 219 6.65 -2.97 -2.90
C ILE A 219 5.21 -2.88 -3.41
N VAL A 220 4.79 -1.69 -3.83
CA VAL A 220 3.43 -1.44 -4.31
C VAL A 220 3.39 -1.48 -5.83
N ALA A 221 2.67 -2.42 -6.41
CA ALA A 221 2.31 -2.36 -7.81
C ALA A 221 1.16 -1.34 -7.99
N TYR A 222 1.44 -0.23 -8.66
CA TYR A 222 0.53 0.90 -8.79
C TYR A 222 0.21 1.16 -10.26
N GLY A 223 -1.05 1.00 -10.64
CA GLY A 223 -1.41 1.13 -12.05
C GLY A 223 -2.87 0.93 -12.40
N SER A 224 -3.08 0.64 -13.69
CA SER A 224 -4.41 0.43 -14.26
C SER A 224 -4.76 -1.07 -14.39
N SER A 225 -5.48 -1.46 -15.44
CA SER A 225 -6.07 -2.80 -15.62
C SER A 225 -5.09 -3.98 -15.62
N VAL A 226 -3.86 -3.80 -16.13
CA VAL A 226 -2.85 -4.87 -16.11
C VAL A 226 -2.33 -5.12 -14.71
N VAL A 227 -2.22 -4.06 -13.88
CA VAL A 227 -1.91 -4.19 -12.46
C VAL A 227 -3.11 -4.81 -11.73
N ASP A 228 -4.30 -4.27 -11.92
CA ASP A 228 -5.56 -4.77 -11.33
C ASP A 228 -5.81 -6.27 -11.62
N GLY A 229 -5.25 -6.77 -12.72
CA GLY A 229 -5.21 -8.18 -13.04
C GLY A 229 -6.20 -8.60 -14.12
N VAL A 230 -6.67 -7.67 -14.95
CA VAL A 230 -7.49 -8.03 -16.11
C VAL A 230 -6.69 -9.00 -17.00
N GLY A 231 -7.31 -10.12 -17.35
CA GLY A 231 -6.70 -11.20 -18.13
C GLY A 231 -6.02 -12.29 -17.31
N SER A 232 -5.80 -12.09 -16.01
CA SER A 232 -5.20 -13.10 -15.12
C SER A 232 -6.05 -14.37 -14.91
N GLU A 233 -7.29 -14.38 -15.37
CA GLU A 233 -8.17 -15.56 -15.30
C GLU A 233 -8.32 -16.23 -16.68
N ASN A 234 -7.77 -15.62 -17.73
CA ASN A 234 -7.82 -16.15 -19.09
C ASN A 234 -6.64 -17.11 -19.30
N CYS A 235 -6.89 -18.40 -19.13
CA CYS A 235 -5.93 -19.47 -19.42
C CYS A 235 -6.25 -20.22 -20.74
N GLY A 236 -7.03 -19.59 -21.62
CA GLY A 236 -7.44 -20.16 -22.89
C GLY A 236 -8.71 -21.03 -22.84
N PRO A 237 -9.15 -21.56 -23.99
CA PRO A 237 -10.43 -22.25 -24.11
C PRO A 237 -10.54 -23.48 -23.19
N GLY A 238 -11.64 -23.56 -22.42
CA GLY A 238 -11.93 -24.70 -21.56
C GLY A 238 -11.16 -24.74 -20.23
N CYS A 239 -10.43 -23.66 -19.90
CA CYS A 239 -9.74 -23.50 -18.64
C CYS A 239 -10.42 -22.41 -17.79
N ASP A 240 -10.46 -22.62 -16.47
CA ASP A 240 -10.91 -21.65 -15.48
C ASP A 240 -9.77 -21.40 -14.47
N ALA A 241 -9.22 -20.18 -14.48
CA ALA A 241 -8.21 -19.73 -13.54
C ALA A 241 -8.77 -18.79 -12.45
N PHE A 242 -10.09 -18.66 -12.35
CA PHE A 242 -10.72 -17.82 -11.35
C PHE A 242 -10.37 -18.26 -9.92
N GLY A 243 -10.02 -17.31 -9.05
CA GLY A 243 -9.63 -17.59 -7.66
C GLY A 243 -8.30 -18.30 -7.48
N GLN A 244 -7.49 -18.45 -8.55
CA GLN A 244 -6.16 -19.05 -8.46
C GLN A 244 -5.05 -18.00 -8.20
N ASP A 245 -5.41 -16.72 -8.08
CA ASP A 245 -4.51 -15.59 -7.84
C ASP A 245 -3.32 -15.62 -8.82
N ARG A 246 -3.60 -15.49 -10.12
CA ARG A 246 -2.63 -15.56 -11.24
C ARG A 246 -2.30 -14.19 -11.83
N ARG A 247 -2.49 -13.11 -11.07
CA ARG A 247 -2.01 -11.78 -11.48
C ARG A 247 -0.49 -11.79 -11.42
N TRP A 248 0.19 -11.00 -12.25
CA TRP A 248 1.66 -10.93 -12.20
C TRP A 248 2.17 -10.53 -10.82
N THR A 249 1.40 -9.74 -10.04
CA THR A 249 1.72 -9.41 -8.64
C THR A 249 1.66 -10.61 -7.71
N ASP A 250 0.70 -11.52 -7.92
CA ASP A 250 0.57 -12.74 -7.12
C ASP A 250 1.69 -13.74 -7.46
N ASP A 251 2.03 -13.86 -8.75
CA ASP A 251 3.17 -14.66 -9.21
C ASP A 251 4.49 -14.06 -8.71
N LEU A 252 4.64 -12.74 -8.69
CA LEU A 252 5.80 -12.06 -8.12
C LEU A 252 5.92 -12.29 -6.60
N ALA A 253 4.81 -12.21 -5.85
CA ALA A 253 4.80 -12.54 -4.42
C ALA A 253 5.25 -13.99 -4.17
N ARG A 254 4.78 -14.95 -4.99
CA ARG A 254 5.25 -16.35 -4.94
C ARG A 254 6.75 -16.47 -5.19
N ARG A 255 7.26 -15.74 -6.18
CA ARG A 255 8.70 -15.71 -6.48
C ARG A 255 9.51 -15.13 -5.32
N VAL A 256 9.07 -14.03 -4.71
CA VAL A 256 9.72 -13.44 -3.53
C VAL A 256 9.80 -14.45 -2.38
N ALA A 257 8.67 -15.07 -2.01
CA ALA A 257 8.64 -16.08 -0.94
C ALA A 257 9.53 -17.31 -1.23
N ALA A 258 9.64 -17.71 -2.51
CA ALA A 258 10.37 -18.92 -2.90
C ALA A 258 11.86 -18.70 -3.19
N GLU A 259 12.23 -17.55 -3.75
CA GLU A 259 13.56 -17.29 -4.31
C GLU A 259 14.43 -16.44 -3.38
N LEU A 260 13.85 -15.55 -2.56
CA LEU A 260 14.62 -14.70 -1.65
C LEU A 260 14.86 -15.39 -0.29
N PRO A 261 16.04 -15.15 0.34
CA PRO A 261 16.28 -15.61 1.70
C PRO A 261 15.41 -14.82 2.70
N PRO A 262 15.14 -15.35 3.90
CA PRO A 262 14.35 -14.66 4.94
C PRO A 262 14.78 -13.21 5.19
N SER A 263 16.08 -12.94 5.20
CA SER A 263 16.63 -11.59 5.46
C SER A 263 16.43 -10.57 4.33
N ARG A 264 15.85 -10.97 3.20
CA ARG A 264 15.60 -10.11 2.02
C ARG A 264 14.13 -10.13 1.59
N GLN A 265 13.25 -10.73 2.39
CA GLN A 265 11.83 -10.80 2.08
C GLN A 265 11.20 -9.41 2.00
N VAL A 266 10.25 -9.24 1.06
CA VAL A 266 9.43 -8.03 0.90
C VAL A 266 8.01 -8.42 0.54
N ALA A 267 7.03 -7.63 0.97
CA ALA A 267 5.65 -7.79 0.50
C ALA A 267 5.45 -7.18 -0.88
N ILE A 268 4.62 -7.81 -1.70
CA ILE A 268 4.14 -7.29 -2.99
C ILE A 268 2.64 -7.03 -2.86
N VAL A 269 2.22 -5.77 -3.04
CA VAL A 269 0.80 -5.40 -2.94
C VAL A 269 0.28 -4.79 -4.23
N ASN A 270 -1.02 -4.94 -4.48
CA ASN A 270 -1.64 -4.58 -5.74
C ASN A 270 -2.64 -3.44 -5.58
N GLU A 271 -2.25 -2.26 -6.02
CA GLU A 271 -3.07 -1.05 -6.00
C GLU A 271 -3.47 -0.68 -7.44
N GLY A 272 -3.89 -1.69 -8.20
CA GLY A 272 -4.41 -1.54 -9.56
C GLY A 272 -5.88 -1.14 -9.58
N ILE A 273 -6.26 -0.25 -10.50
CA ILE A 273 -7.68 0.03 -10.81
C ILE A 273 -7.88 0.08 -12.33
N SER A 274 -8.64 -0.86 -12.86
CA SER A 274 -8.94 -0.93 -14.30
C SER A 274 -9.51 0.35 -14.87
N GLY A 275 -9.05 0.73 -16.06
CA GLY A 275 -9.54 1.88 -16.82
C GLY A 275 -8.97 3.25 -16.38
N THR A 276 -8.25 3.33 -15.26
CA THR A 276 -7.67 4.59 -14.78
C THR A 276 -6.51 5.10 -15.63
N THR A 277 -6.30 6.42 -15.60
CA THR A 277 -5.18 7.14 -16.24
C THR A 277 -4.16 7.60 -15.18
N SER A 278 -2.93 7.95 -15.53
CA SER A 278 -2.00 8.56 -14.57
C SER A 278 -2.38 10.00 -14.25
N SER A 279 -2.95 10.72 -15.21
CA SER A 279 -3.27 12.15 -15.07
C SER A 279 -4.77 12.42 -14.98
N PRO A 280 -5.21 13.40 -14.16
CA PRO A 280 -6.59 13.88 -14.15
C PRO A 280 -6.93 14.69 -15.41
N ALA A 281 -5.93 15.10 -16.19
CA ALA A 281 -6.12 15.86 -17.42
C ALA A 281 -6.57 14.98 -18.61
N CYS A 282 -6.50 13.65 -18.48
CA CYS A 282 -7.00 12.74 -19.50
C CYS A 282 -8.53 12.65 -19.47
N GLY A 283 -9.16 12.29 -20.59
CA GLY A 283 -10.62 12.14 -20.68
C GLY A 283 -11.21 10.98 -19.85
N GLY A 284 -10.40 10.21 -19.12
CA GLY A 284 -10.75 8.95 -18.46
C GLY A 284 -11.51 9.06 -17.13
N GLY A 285 -11.53 10.24 -16.50
CA GLY A 285 -12.37 10.58 -15.34
C GLY A 285 -12.19 9.74 -14.06
N GLY A 286 -11.67 10.36 -13.00
CA GLY A 286 -11.66 9.81 -11.63
C GLY A 286 -10.61 8.72 -11.37
N ASN A 287 -10.20 8.57 -10.10
CA ASN A 287 -9.18 7.60 -9.67
C ASN A 287 -7.88 7.62 -10.48
N ASP A 288 -7.49 8.78 -11.01
CA ASP A 288 -6.21 8.89 -11.70
C ASP A 288 -5.03 8.72 -10.73
N GLY A 289 -3.89 8.33 -11.29
CA GLY A 289 -2.67 8.03 -10.54
C GLY A 289 -2.15 9.19 -9.70
N VAL A 290 -2.32 10.45 -10.12
CA VAL A 290 -1.92 11.62 -9.33
C VAL A 290 -2.84 11.78 -8.11
N SER A 291 -4.16 11.70 -8.33
CA SER A 291 -5.17 11.99 -7.32
C SER A 291 -5.22 10.93 -6.21
N ARG A 292 -5.02 9.65 -6.53
CA ARG A 292 -5.14 8.55 -5.56
C ARG A 292 -3.81 8.15 -4.87
N LEU A 293 -2.68 8.77 -5.25
CA LEU A 293 -1.35 8.40 -4.75
C LEU A 293 -1.26 8.40 -3.22
N GLU A 294 -1.90 9.38 -2.58
CA GLU A 294 -1.91 9.48 -1.12
C GLU A 294 -2.57 8.25 -0.49
N ARG A 295 -3.80 7.96 -0.93
CA ARG A 295 -4.66 6.92 -0.37
C ARG A 295 -4.12 5.51 -0.61
N ASP A 296 -3.62 5.27 -1.82
CA ASP A 296 -3.30 3.93 -2.32
C ASP A 296 -1.81 3.60 -2.25
N VAL A 297 -0.94 4.55 -1.91
CA VAL A 297 0.50 4.28 -1.77
C VAL A 297 1.05 4.91 -0.50
N LEU A 298 0.95 6.23 -0.35
CA LEU A 298 1.65 6.94 0.74
C LEU A 298 1.05 6.66 2.12
N ALA A 299 -0.25 6.33 2.19
CA ALA A 299 -0.94 5.94 3.41
C ALA A 299 -0.78 4.45 3.77
N LEU A 300 -0.05 3.67 2.96
CA LEU A 300 0.30 2.28 3.28
C LEU A 300 1.56 2.23 4.15
N HIS A 301 1.73 1.15 4.91
CA HIS A 301 2.83 1.02 5.86
C HIS A 301 4.00 0.24 5.27
N GLY A 302 5.22 0.65 5.63
CA GLY A 302 6.44 -0.03 5.22
C GLY A 302 6.76 0.06 3.73
N VAL A 303 6.15 0.98 2.98
CA VAL A 303 6.41 1.12 1.53
C VAL A 303 7.86 1.52 1.29
N THR A 304 8.59 0.69 0.54
CA THR A 304 9.99 0.92 0.17
C THR A 304 10.17 1.16 -1.32
N GLY A 305 9.20 0.72 -2.14
CA GLY A 305 9.25 0.92 -3.58
C GLY A 305 7.88 0.82 -4.24
N VAL A 306 7.77 1.36 -5.45
CA VAL A 306 6.59 1.32 -6.30
C VAL A 306 6.96 0.77 -7.66
N ILE A 307 6.23 -0.25 -8.14
CA ILE A 307 6.22 -0.63 -9.55
C ILE A 307 5.11 0.18 -10.23
N PHE A 308 5.50 1.18 -11.01
CA PHE A 308 4.61 2.14 -11.62
C PHE A 308 4.26 1.76 -13.07
N TYR A 309 2.99 1.46 -13.30
CA TYR A 309 2.44 1.05 -14.60
C TYR A 309 1.26 1.94 -15.00
N TYR A 310 1.47 2.84 -15.96
CA TYR A 310 0.43 3.72 -16.49
C TYR A 310 0.68 4.08 -17.95
N GLY A 311 -0.16 4.91 -18.56
CA GLY A 311 0.03 5.43 -19.92
C GLY A 311 -0.84 4.77 -20.97
N THR A 312 -1.22 3.50 -20.80
CA THR A 312 -2.01 2.79 -21.82
C THR A 312 -3.41 3.40 -22.00
N ASN A 313 -4.10 3.63 -20.88
CA ASN A 313 -5.41 4.29 -20.88
C ASN A 313 -5.30 5.79 -21.08
N ASP A 314 -4.19 6.42 -20.69
CA ASP A 314 -3.93 7.84 -20.92
C ASP A 314 -3.97 8.16 -22.41
N LEU A 315 -3.19 7.43 -23.22
CA LEU A 315 -3.18 7.58 -24.67
C LEU A 315 -4.56 7.31 -25.28
N ALA A 316 -5.26 6.28 -24.81
CA ALA A 316 -6.60 5.94 -25.28
C ALA A 316 -7.65 7.02 -24.93
N ASN A 317 -7.44 7.74 -23.82
CA ASN A 317 -8.28 8.83 -23.34
C ASN A 317 -7.76 10.22 -23.74
N GLY A 318 -6.93 10.29 -24.79
CA GLY A 318 -6.56 11.54 -25.46
C GLY A 318 -5.41 12.33 -24.82
N CYS A 319 -4.71 11.78 -23.83
CA CYS A 319 -3.49 12.39 -23.32
C CYS A 319 -2.35 12.27 -24.35
N THR A 320 -1.51 13.32 -24.41
CA THR A 320 -0.27 13.31 -25.17
C THR A 320 0.88 12.75 -24.32
N ASP A 321 2.01 12.47 -24.95
CA ASP A 321 3.27 12.16 -24.28
C ASP A 321 3.64 13.21 -23.21
N ALA A 322 3.52 14.50 -23.52
CA ALA A 322 3.82 15.58 -22.59
C ALA A 322 2.94 15.54 -21.33
N THR A 323 1.63 15.27 -21.47
CA THR A 323 0.72 15.16 -20.32
C THR A 323 1.03 13.94 -19.46
N ILE A 324 1.39 12.82 -20.09
CA ILE A 324 1.78 11.59 -19.40
C ILE A 324 3.07 11.84 -18.61
N LEU A 325 4.12 12.34 -19.27
CA LEU A 325 5.41 12.61 -18.63
C LEU A 325 5.30 13.60 -17.47
N ALA A 326 4.50 14.67 -17.60
CA ALA A 326 4.26 15.60 -16.50
C ALA A 326 3.59 14.92 -15.28
N SER A 327 2.67 13.97 -15.51
CA SER A 327 2.07 13.21 -14.41
C SER A 327 3.05 12.23 -13.77
N TYR A 328 3.97 11.65 -14.54
CA TYR A 328 5.01 10.76 -14.03
C TYR A 328 5.97 11.54 -13.14
N GLU A 329 6.46 12.70 -13.63
CA GLU A 329 7.33 13.61 -12.88
C GLU A 329 6.70 13.98 -11.52
N GLN A 330 5.44 14.43 -11.52
CA GLN A 330 4.73 14.78 -10.29
C GLN A 330 4.61 13.60 -9.30
N ILE A 331 4.31 12.40 -9.78
CA ILE A 331 4.18 11.21 -8.93
C ILE A 331 5.55 10.79 -8.39
N PHE A 332 6.58 10.78 -9.24
CA PHE A 332 7.92 10.32 -8.86
C PHE A 332 8.57 11.28 -7.87
N GLU A 333 8.39 12.59 -8.05
CA GLU A 333 8.84 13.59 -7.08
C GLU A 333 8.23 13.36 -5.69
N ARG A 334 6.92 13.08 -5.62
CA ARG A 334 6.23 12.80 -4.36
C ARG A 334 6.71 11.51 -3.70
N LEU A 335 6.86 10.43 -4.47
CA LEU A 335 7.36 9.15 -3.95
C LEU A 335 8.80 9.30 -3.42
N ARG A 336 9.67 9.95 -4.19
CA ARG A 336 11.07 10.14 -3.81
C ARG A 336 11.26 11.11 -2.64
N ALA A 337 10.36 12.09 -2.48
CA ALA A 337 10.35 12.94 -1.29
C ALA A 337 10.15 12.14 0.01
N GLU A 338 9.44 11.01 -0.07
CA GLU A 338 9.24 10.06 1.04
C GLU A 338 10.30 8.93 1.06
N GLY A 339 11.33 9.01 0.21
CA GLY A 339 12.38 7.99 0.11
C GLY A 339 11.93 6.67 -0.53
N ILE A 340 10.77 6.65 -1.19
CA ILE A 340 10.22 5.47 -1.86
C ILE A 340 10.85 5.34 -3.25
N LYS A 341 11.39 4.15 -3.55
CA LYS A 341 11.98 3.85 -4.86
C LYS A 341 10.93 3.75 -5.95
N VAL A 342 11.27 4.15 -7.17
CA VAL A 342 10.37 4.10 -8.33
C VAL A 342 10.92 3.15 -9.38
N PHE A 343 10.20 2.07 -9.64
CA PHE A 343 10.46 1.16 -10.77
C PHE A 343 9.37 1.36 -11.81
N VAL A 344 9.69 1.88 -12.99
CA VAL A 344 8.68 2.23 -14.01
C VAL A 344 8.72 1.29 -15.19
N THR A 345 7.55 1.05 -15.77
CA THR A 345 7.40 0.26 -16.99
C THR A 345 7.20 1.17 -18.20
N PRO A 346 7.82 0.92 -19.36
CA PRO A 346 7.39 1.53 -20.62
C PRO A 346 5.93 1.15 -20.92
N ILE A 347 5.22 2.04 -21.63
CA ILE A 347 3.84 1.81 -22.07
C ILE A 347 3.80 0.63 -23.04
N THR A 348 3.06 -0.42 -22.65
CA THR A 348 2.86 -1.66 -23.40
C THR A 348 2.08 -1.42 -24.70
N PRO A 349 2.20 -2.34 -25.68
CA PRO A 349 1.58 -2.17 -26.99
C PRO A 349 0.06 -2.34 -26.96
N ARG A 350 -0.63 -1.66 -27.89
CA ARG A 350 -2.07 -1.78 -28.11
C ARG A 350 -2.40 -1.58 -29.60
N PRO A 351 -2.91 -2.59 -30.31
CA PRO A 351 -3.16 -2.52 -31.75
C PRO A 351 -4.22 -1.48 -32.12
N GLY A 352 -5.10 -1.13 -31.17
CA GLY A 352 -6.11 -0.09 -31.34
C GLY A 352 -5.59 1.34 -31.36
N TYR A 353 -4.29 1.58 -31.13
CA TYR A 353 -3.72 2.93 -31.21
C TYR A 353 -3.61 3.43 -32.65
N THR A 354 -3.94 4.72 -32.82
CA THR A 354 -3.63 5.47 -34.03
C THR A 354 -2.12 5.66 -34.20
N ALA A 355 -1.69 6.04 -35.40
CA ALA A 355 -0.28 6.38 -35.66
C ALA A 355 0.25 7.47 -34.72
N LEU A 356 -0.58 8.47 -34.38
CA LEU A 356 -0.24 9.55 -33.46
C LEU A 356 -0.09 9.04 -32.02
N GLN A 357 -1.02 8.20 -31.54
CA GLN A 357 -0.90 7.59 -30.21
C GLN A 357 0.35 6.71 -30.11
N ASN A 358 0.68 5.94 -31.15
CA ASN A 358 1.92 5.16 -31.18
C ASN A 358 3.18 6.04 -31.24
N GLN A 359 3.10 7.23 -31.84
CA GLN A 359 4.18 8.22 -31.76
C GLN A 359 4.38 8.70 -30.32
N TYR A 360 3.31 9.08 -29.61
CA TYR A 360 3.39 9.49 -28.21
C TYR A 360 3.85 8.34 -27.30
N ARG A 361 3.38 7.12 -27.53
CA ARG A 361 3.82 5.90 -26.82
C ARG A 361 5.34 5.75 -26.91
N ARG A 362 5.90 5.84 -28.11
CA ARG A 362 7.36 5.76 -28.32
C ARG A 362 8.09 6.88 -27.61
N ALA A 363 7.60 8.12 -27.69
CA ALA A 363 8.21 9.26 -27.01
C ALA A 363 8.29 9.06 -25.49
N VAL A 364 7.22 8.58 -24.85
CA VAL A 364 7.23 8.26 -23.40
C VAL A 364 8.19 7.10 -23.12
N ASN A 365 8.15 6.03 -23.92
CA ASN A 365 8.98 4.86 -23.72
C ASN A 365 10.49 5.16 -23.87
N ASP A 366 10.86 6.06 -24.78
CA ASP A 366 12.23 6.50 -24.97
C ASP A 366 12.74 7.27 -23.74
N VAL A 367 11.90 8.10 -23.11
CA VAL A 367 12.23 8.79 -21.86
C VAL A 367 12.36 7.80 -20.71
N VAL A 368 11.41 6.88 -20.55
CA VAL A 368 11.46 5.85 -19.50
C VAL A 368 12.74 5.01 -19.61
N ARG A 369 13.13 4.60 -20.83
CA ARG A 369 14.33 3.78 -21.06
C ARG A 369 15.63 4.55 -20.99
N ALA A 370 15.60 5.89 -20.99
CA ALA A 370 16.81 6.70 -21.03
C ALA A 370 17.69 6.41 -19.80
N GLY A 371 18.92 5.92 -20.03
CA GLY A 371 19.86 5.58 -18.96
C GLY A 371 19.51 4.34 -18.14
N GLY A 372 18.36 3.70 -18.37
CA GLY A 372 17.84 2.60 -17.54
C GLY A 372 17.27 3.04 -16.18
N ASP A 373 17.33 4.34 -15.87
CA ASP A 373 16.90 4.98 -14.63
C ASP A 373 16.08 6.27 -14.90
N CYS A 374 15.51 6.37 -16.10
CA CYS A 374 14.71 7.52 -16.53
C CYS A 374 15.50 8.84 -16.45
N SER A 375 16.79 8.81 -16.81
CA SER A 375 17.72 9.93 -16.64
C SER A 375 17.84 10.40 -15.18
N GLY A 376 17.88 9.45 -14.25
CA GLY A 376 17.97 9.68 -12.81
C GLY A 376 16.66 10.11 -12.14
N THR A 377 15.51 10.00 -12.83
CA THR A 377 14.18 10.32 -12.26
C THR A 377 13.50 9.11 -11.61
N CYS A 378 13.93 7.89 -11.95
CA CYS A 378 13.47 6.63 -11.36
C CYS A 378 14.67 5.77 -10.87
N ASP A 379 14.39 4.69 -10.16
CA ASP A 379 15.40 3.77 -9.60
C ASP A 379 15.61 2.52 -10.48
N GLY A 380 14.73 2.28 -11.45
CA GLY A 380 14.90 1.23 -12.44
C GLY A 380 13.75 1.13 -13.44
N VAL A 381 14.03 0.44 -14.54
CA VAL A 381 13.06 0.16 -15.60
C VAL A 381 12.72 -1.33 -15.63
N LEU A 382 11.42 -1.63 -15.54
CA LEU A 382 10.87 -2.98 -15.72
C LEU A 382 10.19 -3.04 -17.10
N ASP A 383 10.89 -3.54 -18.12
CA ASP A 383 10.48 -3.40 -19.53
C ASP A 383 9.35 -4.36 -19.95
N PHE A 384 8.15 -4.16 -19.41
CA PHE A 384 6.97 -4.96 -19.74
C PHE A 384 6.56 -4.83 -21.22
N ASP A 385 6.87 -3.70 -21.88
CA ASP A 385 6.68 -3.54 -23.33
C ASP A 385 7.52 -4.56 -24.11
N ALA A 386 8.79 -4.74 -23.75
CA ALA A 386 9.65 -5.73 -24.37
C ALA A 386 9.18 -7.18 -24.13
N VAL A 387 8.60 -7.46 -22.96
CA VAL A 387 8.04 -8.77 -22.61
C VAL A 387 6.80 -9.09 -23.43
N LEU A 388 5.89 -8.12 -23.57
CA LEU A 388 4.57 -8.34 -24.15
C LEU A 388 4.49 -8.11 -25.65
N ARG A 389 5.36 -7.30 -26.26
CA ARG A 389 5.24 -6.95 -27.68
C ARG A 389 5.48 -8.13 -28.62
N ASP A 390 4.67 -8.20 -29.68
CA ASP A 390 4.92 -9.13 -30.77
C ASP A 390 6.18 -8.70 -31.56
N PRO A 391 7.22 -9.54 -31.66
CA PRO A 391 8.40 -9.24 -32.47
C PRO A 391 8.10 -8.99 -33.96
N ALA A 392 7.03 -9.59 -34.50
CA ALA A 392 6.59 -9.39 -35.88
C ALA A 392 5.69 -8.17 -36.05
N ASN A 393 5.05 -7.70 -34.98
CA ASN A 393 4.16 -6.55 -34.97
C ASN A 393 4.28 -5.75 -33.66
N PRO A 394 5.30 -4.88 -33.52
CA PRO A 394 5.67 -4.28 -32.23
C PRO A 394 4.64 -3.33 -31.58
N ASP A 395 3.57 -2.99 -32.30
CA ASP A 395 2.44 -2.21 -31.75
C ASP A 395 1.29 -3.12 -31.26
N SER A 396 1.49 -4.44 -31.23
CA SER A 396 0.52 -5.45 -30.72
C SER A 396 1.14 -6.31 -29.61
N ILE A 397 0.28 -6.89 -28.77
CA ILE A 397 0.68 -7.92 -27.82
C ILE A 397 1.01 -9.21 -28.59
N TYR A 398 2.05 -9.93 -28.15
CA TYR A 398 2.44 -11.23 -28.67
C TYR A 398 1.25 -12.19 -28.56
N PRO A 399 0.74 -12.77 -29.66
CA PRO A 399 -0.56 -13.46 -29.65
C PRO A 399 -0.73 -14.56 -28.59
N PRO A 400 0.31 -15.36 -28.24
CA PRO A 400 0.21 -16.31 -27.12
C PRO A 400 -0.01 -15.68 -25.74
N TYR A 401 0.29 -14.40 -25.56
CA TYR A 401 0.09 -13.65 -24.32
C TYR A 401 -1.17 -12.79 -24.34
N ASP A 402 -1.83 -12.59 -25.48
CA ASP A 402 -3.02 -11.77 -25.59
C ASP A 402 -4.26 -12.53 -25.09
N THR A 403 -5.15 -11.82 -24.39
CA THR A 403 -6.50 -12.34 -24.10
C THR A 403 -7.40 -12.39 -25.34
N GLY A 404 -6.98 -11.71 -26.41
CA GLY A 404 -7.69 -11.52 -27.67
C GLY A 404 -8.31 -10.12 -27.81
N ASP A 405 -8.15 -9.25 -26.81
CA ASP A 405 -8.63 -7.87 -26.84
C ASP A 405 -7.56 -6.85 -27.25
N GLY A 406 -6.30 -7.28 -27.37
CA GLY A 406 -5.17 -6.43 -27.75
C GLY A 406 -4.72 -5.46 -26.64
N VAL A 407 -5.19 -5.61 -25.42
CA VAL A 407 -4.87 -4.71 -24.30
C VAL A 407 -4.32 -5.48 -23.09
N HIS A 408 -4.90 -6.65 -22.79
CA HIS A 408 -4.61 -7.37 -21.57
C HIS A 408 -3.85 -8.66 -21.82
N ALA A 409 -2.87 -8.91 -20.93
CA ALA A 409 -2.14 -10.15 -20.89
C ALA A 409 -2.97 -11.25 -20.24
N ASN A 410 -3.02 -12.41 -20.90
CA ASN A 410 -3.60 -13.64 -20.38
C ASN A 410 -2.70 -14.27 -19.30
N VAL A 411 -3.06 -15.41 -18.71
CA VAL A 411 -2.27 -16.08 -17.66
C VAL A 411 -0.81 -16.31 -18.05
N ALA A 412 -0.52 -16.68 -19.30
CA ALA A 412 0.85 -16.89 -19.77
C ALA A 412 1.62 -15.57 -19.86
N GLY A 413 0.98 -14.50 -20.32
CA GLY A 413 1.58 -13.16 -20.35
C GLY A 413 1.80 -12.59 -18.95
N GLN A 414 0.86 -12.83 -18.01
CA GLN A 414 0.99 -12.42 -16.60
C GLN A 414 2.18 -13.11 -15.93
N GLN A 415 2.36 -14.42 -16.15
CA GLN A 415 3.54 -15.15 -15.69
C GLN A 415 4.83 -14.59 -16.32
N ALA A 416 4.84 -14.34 -17.63
CA ALA A 416 6.02 -13.80 -18.32
C ALA A 416 6.43 -12.42 -17.78
N ILE A 417 5.46 -11.57 -17.42
CA ILE A 417 5.71 -10.30 -16.71
C ILE A 417 6.37 -10.59 -15.36
N ALA A 418 5.76 -11.45 -14.54
CA ALA A 418 6.30 -11.78 -13.23
C ALA A 418 7.74 -12.30 -13.33
N ASP A 419 8.02 -13.24 -14.24
CA ASP A 419 9.35 -13.86 -14.45
C ASP A 419 10.40 -12.85 -14.94
N SER A 420 9.98 -11.80 -15.63
CA SER A 420 10.90 -10.78 -16.16
C SER A 420 11.46 -9.86 -15.08
N ILE A 421 10.86 -9.81 -13.89
CA ILE A 421 11.23 -8.88 -12.83
C ILE A 421 12.43 -9.44 -12.05
N PRO A 422 13.59 -8.76 -12.07
CA PRO A 422 14.73 -9.14 -11.25
C PRO A 422 14.47 -8.77 -9.78
N LEU A 423 14.41 -9.77 -8.89
CA LEU A 423 14.09 -9.54 -7.48
C LEU A 423 15.13 -8.66 -6.77
N ASP A 424 16.41 -8.80 -7.12
CA ASP A 424 17.50 -7.99 -6.57
C ASP A 424 17.32 -6.49 -6.84
N LEU A 425 16.69 -6.13 -7.97
CA LEU A 425 16.39 -4.73 -8.28
C LEU A 425 15.37 -4.15 -7.30
N LEU A 426 14.37 -4.93 -6.89
CA LEU A 426 13.29 -4.47 -6.01
C LEU A 426 13.77 -4.30 -4.57
N VAL A 427 14.48 -5.30 -4.04
CA VAL A 427 14.88 -5.31 -2.63
C VAL A 427 16.18 -4.55 -2.38
N GLY A 428 16.95 -4.28 -3.44
CA GLY A 428 18.30 -3.73 -3.37
C GLY A 428 19.27 -4.70 -2.70
N ASP A 429 20.57 -4.46 -2.88
CA ASP A 429 21.59 -5.08 -2.05
C ASP A 429 21.59 -4.37 -0.70
N ARG A 430 20.72 -4.77 0.24
CA ARG A 430 20.89 -4.43 1.65
C ARG A 430 21.88 -5.45 2.24
N PRO A 431 23.04 -5.00 2.72
CA PRO A 431 24.03 -5.85 3.35
C PRO A 431 23.44 -6.75 4.43
N SER A 432 23.75 -8.03 4.42
CA SER A 432 23.40 -8.99 5.47
C SER A 432 24.52 -9.10 6.49
N VAL A 433 24.22 -8.79 7.76
CA VAL A 433 25.16 -8.95 8.87
C VAL A 433 24.50 -9.61 10.08
N ALA A 434 25.31 -10.23 10.94
CA ALA A 434 24.89 -10.72 12.26
C ALA A 434 25.74 -10.08 13.37
N THR A 435 25.12 -9.25 14.20
CA THR A 435 25.79 -8.53 15.30
C THR A 435 25.71 -9.28 16.63
N ASN A 436 26.84 -9.43 17.32
CA ASN A 436 26.94 -9.95 18.67
C ASN A 436 27.66 -8.94 19.57
N VAL A 437 26.95 -8.43 20.58
CA VAL A 437 27.50 -7.54 21.62
C VAL A 437 27.72 -8.33 22.90
N ARG A 438 28.92 -8.23 23.48
CA ARG A 438 29.29 -8.85 24.76
C ARG A 438 29.97 -7.87 25.67
N LEU A 439 29.57 -7.88 26.94
CA LEU A 439 30.27 -7.18 28.01
C LEU A 439 31.44 -8.04 28.49
N ARG A 440 32.64 -7.44 28.62
CA ARG A 440 33.84 -8.16 29.08
C ARG A 440 34.58 -7.34 30.13
N CYS A 441 35.21 -8.03 31.09
CA CYS A 441 36.18 -7.41 31.98
C CYS A 441 37.59 -7.91 31.62
N LEU A 442 38.52 -6.99 31.37
CA LEU A 442 39.92 -7.30 31.10
C LEU A 442 40.79 -6.49 32.07
N ALA A 443 41.53 -7.18 32.94
CA ALA A 443 42.39 -6.57 33.96
C ALA A 443 41.70 -5.48 34.80
N GLY A 444 40.44 -5.72 35.20
CA GLY A 444 39.65 -4.78 35.99
C GLY A 444 39.04 -3.61 35.21
N THR A 445 39.21 -3.56 33.89
CA THR A 445 38.58 -2.56 33.02
C THR A 445 37.39 -3.20 32.27
N PRO A 446 36.17 -2.63 32.35
CA PRO A 446 35.04 -3.13 31.58
C PRO A 446 35.10 -2.68 30.11
N TYR A 447 34.60 -3.51 29.22
CA TYR A 447 34.57 -3.32 27.78
C TYR A 447 33.23 -3.73 27.19
N VAL A 448 32.81 -3.00 26.15
CA VAL A 448 31.78 -3.45 25.21
C VAL A 448 32.48 -4.03 23.99
N ALA A 449 32.41 -5.35 23.81
CA ALA A 449 32.96 -6.05 22.66
C ALA A 449 31.86 -6.30 21.63
N VAL A 450 32.07 -5.81 20.41
CA VAL A 450 31.14 -5.94 19.29
C VAL A 450 31.80 -6.79 18.22
N ARG A 451 31.12 -7.86 17.81
CA ARG A 451 31.47 -8.66 16.64
C ARG A 451 30.34 -8.54 15.63
N VAL A 452 30.65 -8.12 14.42
CA VAL A 452 29.72 -8.06 13.29
C VAL A 452 30.20 -9.08 12.27
N ALA A 453 29.45 -10.17 12.08
CA ALA A 453 29.73 -11.14 11.04
C ALA A 453 29.10 -10.69 9.72
N ASN A 454 29.86 -10.70 8.63
CA ASN A 454 29.31 -10.52 7.30
C ASN A 454 28.64 -11.85 6.88
N THR A 455 27.31 -11.84 6.81
CA THR A 455 26.49 -12.98 6.38
C THR A 455 25.99 -12.82 4.95
N ASP A 456 26.47 -11.79 4.25
CA ASP A 456 26.25 -11.54 2.85
C ASP A 456 27.19 -12.36 1.96
N ASP A 457 26.92 -12.38 0.65
CA ASP A 457 27.76 -13.00 -0.37
C ASP A 457 28.76 -12.02 -1.02
N VAL A 458 28.66 -10.72 -0.69
CA VAL A 458 29.59 -9.65 -1.08
C VAL A 458 30.39 -9.09 0.11
N ALA A 459 31.53 -8.44 -0.18
CA ALA A 459 32.32 -7.78 0.85
C ALA A 459 31.63 -6.49 1.34
N LEU A 460 31.74 -6.20 2.65
CA LEU A 460 31.03 -5.08 3.29
C LEU A 460 31.97 -4.09 3.99
N ASP A 461 31.66 -2.81 3.91
CA ASP A 461 32.16 -1.78 4.82
C ASP A 461 31.23 -1.72 6.04
N VAL A 462 31.78 -1.80 7.25
CA VAL A 462 31.05 -1.89 8.52
C VAL A 462 31.51 -0.79 9.48
N ASP A 463 30.59 0.05 9.91
CA ASP A 463 30.78 1.02 10.99
C ASP A 463 30.13 0.53 12.27
N VAL A 464 30.83 0.65 13.38
CA VAL A 464 30.34 0.30 14.72
C VAL A 464 30.43 1.53 15.60
N GLU A 465 29.32 1.95 16.18
CA GLU A 465 29.22 3.09 17.08
C GLU A 465 28.67 2.67 18.44
N THR A 466 29.28 3.19 19.50
CA THR A 466 28.86 2.98 20.90
C THR A 466 28.99 4.30 21.66
N ALA A 467 28.39 4.38 22.84
CA ALA A 467 28.62 5.50 23.77
C ALA A 467 30.11 5.66 24.18
N TYR A 468 30.93 4.62 23.97
CA TYR A 468 32.34 4.56 24.38
C TYR A 468 33.31 4.77 23.20
N GLY A 469 32.80 5.01 21.99
CA GLY A 469 33.57 5.28 20.78
C GLY A 469 33.02 4.58 19.54
N SER A 470 33.64 4.87 18.39
CA SER A 470 33.28 4.28 17.09
C SER A 470 34.48 3.64 16.38
N ARG A 471 34.19 2.73 15.44
CA ARG A 471 35.19 2.06 14.61
C ARG A 471 34.61 1.63 13.27
N SER A 472 35.31 1.98 12.18
CA SER A 472 35.01 1.53 10.82
C SER A 472 35.93 0.39 10.39
N PHE A 473 35.39 -0.50 9.57
CA PHE A 473 36.06 -1.62 8.91
C PHE A 473 35.68 -1.59 7.44
N THR A 474 36.65 -1.76 6.54
CA THR A 474 36.38 -1.78 5.10
C THR A 474 36.62 -3.17 4.51
N GLY A 475 35.82 -3.55 3.52
CA GLY A 475 35.99 -4.80 2.78
C GLY A 475 35.98 -6.07 3.64
N VAL A 476 35.11 -6.13 4.66
CA VAL A 476 34.86 -7.33 5.46
C VAL A 476 34.31 -8.40 4.53
N ALA A 477 35.12 -9.42 4.20
CA ALA A 477 34.75 -10.46 3.25
C ALA A 477 33.56 -11.33 3.72
N PRO A 478 32.80 -11.95 2.81
CA PRO A 478 31.76 -12.94 3.14
C PRO A 478 32.25 -13.98 4.16
N GLY A 479 31.44 -14.24 5.18
CA GLY A 479 31.78 -15.17 6.27
C GLY A 479 32.84 -14.68 7.27
N SER A 480 33.45 -13.51 7.06
CA SER A 480 34.41 -12.89 7.99
C SER A 480 33.70 -12.02 9.03
N SER A 481 34.45 -11.38 9.93
CA SER A 481 33.86 -10.49 10.94
C SER A 481 34.69 -9.26 11.21
N ALA A 482 34.02 -8.12 11.33
CA ALA A 482 34.53 -6.95 12.00
C ALA A 482 34.44 -7.16 13.53
N TYR A 483 35.51 -6.83 14.26
CA TYR A 483 35.54 -6.95 15.71
C TYR A 483 36.21 -5.74 16.34
N GLN A 484 35.50 -5.08 17.26
CA GLN A 484 36.05 -4.01 18.08
C GLN A 484 35.65 -4.20 19.54
N SER A 485 36.57 -3.89 20.45
CA SER A 485 36.27 -3.78 21.88
C SER A 485 36.51 -2.34 22.34
N PHE A 486 35.47 -1.72 22.89
CA PHE A 486 35.49 -0.34 23.38
C PHE A 486 35.68 -0.34 24.89
N ALA A 487 36.77 0.26 25.37
CA ALA A 487 37.03 0.37 26.79
C ALA A 487 36.09 1.40 27.41
N VAL A 488 35.45 1.05 28.52
CA VAL A 488 34.54 1.95 29.23
C VAL A 488 35.38 2.88 30.10
N ARG A 489 35.64 4.09 29.59
CA ARG A 489 36.48 5.11 30.25
C ARG A 489 35.68 6.13 31.04
N THR A 490 34.35 6.08 30.92
CA THR A 490 33.37 6.92 31.62
C THR A 490 32.55 6.05 32.59
N ALA A 491 31.66 6.66 33.37
CA ALA A 491 30.76 5.90 34.25
C ALA A 491 29.97 4.86 33.43
N PRO A 492 30.02 3.56 33.77
CA PRO A 492 29.34 2.53 33.00
C PRO A 492 27.83 2.73 33.03
N SER A 493 27.22 2.77 31.85
CA SER A 493 25.76 2.78 31.69
C SER A 493 25.35 1.74 30.65
N GLY A 494 24.09 1.28 30.76
CA GLY A 494 23.46 0.59 29.64
C GLY A 494 23.37 1.51 28.42
N GLY A 495 23.27 0.93 27.24
CA GLY A 495 23.26 1.70 26.01
C GLY A 495 23.01 0.85 24.78
N VAL A 496 23.11 1.50 23.62
CA VAL A 496 22.89 0.90 22.31
C VAL A 496 24.22 0.87 21.56
N VAL A 497 24.51 -0.26 20.92
CA VAL A 497 25.51 -0.35 19.84
C VAL A 497 24.79 -0.18 18.52
N THR A 498 25.20 0.79 17.72
CA THR A 498 24.72 0.97 16.34
C THR A 498 25.75 0.37 15.39
N VAL A 499 25.31 -0.49 14.48
CA VAL A 499 26.13 -1.08 13.42
C VAL A 499 25.56 -0.66 12.07
N THR A 500 26.37 -0.04 11.23
CA THR A 500 25.99 0.32 9.85
C THR A 500 26.82 -0.50 8.87
N ALA A 501 26.19 -1.29 8.02
CA ALA A 501 26.84 -2.10 6.99
C ALA A 501 26.48 -1.61 5.59
N ARG A 502 27.47 -1.54 4.70
CA ARG A 502 27.39 -1.05 3.31
C ARG A 502 28.16 -1.99 2.40
N THR A 503 27.73 -2.20 1.15
CA THR A 503 28.54 -2.95 0.19
C THR A 503 29.87 -2.23 -0.06
N ALA A 504 30.99 -2.97 0.00
CA ALA A 504 32.32 -2.39 -0.13
C ALA A 504 32.52 -1.76 -1.51
N GLY A 505 33.09 -0.55 -1.55
CA GLY A 505 33.30 0.22 -2.78
C GLY A 505 32.18 1.21 -3.13
N GLY A 506 31.09 1.23 -2.35
CA GLY A 506 29.99 2.19 -2.49
C GLY A 506 29.00 1.85 -3.61
N GLY A 507 27.76 2.33 -3.47
CA GLY A 507 26.70 2.18 -4.48
C GLY A 507 25.50 1.29 -4.10
N GLY A 508 25.41 0.81 -2.85
CA GLY A 508 24.29 -0.01 -2.35
C GLY A 508 23.49 0.65 -1.21
N ALA A 509 22.36 0.05 -0.84
CA ALA A 509 21.61 0.43 0.36
C ALA A 509 22.42 0.08 1.63
N GLU A 510 22.23 0.82 2.72
CA GLU A 510 22.86 0.49 4.00
C GLU A 510 21.91 -0.30 4.92
N ARG A 511 22.47 -1.18 5.75
CA ARG A 511 21.77 -1.83 6.85
C ARG A 511 22.23 -1.22 8.17
N VAL A 512 21.29 -0.81 9.01
CA VAL A 512 21.57 -0.31 10.36
C VAL A 512 20.96 -1.26 11.40
N GLU A 513 21.79 -1.85 12.26
CA GLU A 513 21.34 -2.66 13.42
C GLU A 513 21.60 -1.92 14.72
N GLN A 514 20.64 -1.96 15.64
CA GLN A 514 20.79 -1.44 16.99
C GLN A 514 20.68 -2.59 17.99
N VAL A 515 21.72 -2.79 18.79
CA VAL A 515 21.77 -3.85 19.81
C VAL A 515 21.96 -3.23 21.18
N GLU A 516 20.96 -3.41 22.05
CA GLU A 516 21.03 -2.97 23.44
C GLU A 516 22.01 -3.81 24.27
N HIS A 517 22.66 -3.16 25.23
CA HIS A 517 23.46 -3.83 26.24
C HIS A 517 23.26 -3.21 27.63
N ALA A 518 23.37 -4.03 28.67
CA ALA A 518 23.36 -3.59 30.06
C ALA A 518 24.61 -2.78 30.42
N ALA A 519 24.61 -2.14 31.60
CA ALA A 519 25.78 -1.43 32.10
C ALA A 519 27.00 -2.38 32.23
N PRO A 520 28.12 -2.08 31.57
CA PRO A 520 29.33 -2.91 31.66
C PRO A 520 29.87 -2.95 33.09
N ALA A 521 30.08 -4.14 33.64
CA ALA A 521 30.64 -4.31 34.98
C ALA A 521 31.81 -5.30 35.00
N CYS A 522 32.76 -5.00 35.88
CA CYS A 522 33.70 -5.91 36.49
C CYS A 522 33.25 -6.09 37.95
#